data_AF-A0A5N8TGT0-F1
#
_entry.id   AF-A0A5N8TGT0-F1
#
_cell.length_a   1.000
_cell.length_b   1.000
_cell.length_c   1.000
_cell.angle_alpha   90.00
_cell.angle_beta   90.00
_cell.angle_gamma   90.00
#
_symmetry.space_group_name_H-M   'P 1'
#
loop_
_entity.id
_entity.type
_entity.pdbx_description
1 polymer ?
#
loop_
_entity_poly.entity_id
_entity_poly.type
_entity_poly.pdbx_seq_one_letter_code
_entity_poly.pdbx_strand_id
1 'polypeptide(L)' 'VVIGYEGNTYTNEKYDKAGIKVLSIPGDQLGRGRGGARCMSCPLERDGI' A
#
# COMPACT_ATOMS: atom_id res chain seq x y z
N VAL A 1 -9.21 -2.99 3.01
CA VAL A 1 -8.49 -2.99 1.71
C VAL A 1 -7.39 -1.95 1.78
N VAL A 2 -6.18 -2.25 1.31
CA VAL A 2 -5.02 -1.33 1.33
C VAL A 2 -4.30 -1.31 -0.01
N ILE A 3 -3.52 -0.25 -0.26
CA ILE A 3 -2.66 -0.13 -1.45
C ILE A 3 -1.19 -0.21 -0.99
N GLY A 4 -0.39 -1.00 -1.69
CA GLY A 4 1.03 -1.21 -1.37
C GLY A 4 1.89 -1.42 -2.62
N TYR A 5 3.21 -1.41 -2.46
CA TYR A 5 4.11 -1.76 -3.56
C TYR A 5 4.25 -3.28 -3.71
N GLU A 6 4.38 -3.73 -4.94
CA GLU A 6 4.60 -5.15 -5.25
C GLU A 6 5.93 -5.67 -4.70
N GLY A 7 6.98 -4.84 -4.70
CA GLY A 7 8.31 -5.21 -4.19
C GLY A 7 8.36 -5.56 -2.70
N ASN A 8 7.32 -5.22 -1.93
CA ASN A 8 7.21 -5.54 -0.51
C ASN A 8 6.61 -6.95 -0.27
N THR A 9 7.15 -7.96 -0.93
CA THR A 9 6.61 -9.33 -0.97
C THR A 9 6.33 -9.92 0.42
N TYR A 10 7.30 -9.87 1.33
CA TYR A 10 7.16 -10.39 2.70
C TYR A 10 6.05 -9.69 3.50
N THR A 11 5.92 -8.37 3.34
CA THR A 11 4.88 -7.61 4.03
C THR A 11 3.50 -7.90 3.44
N ASN A 12 3.41 -8.03 2.11
CA ASN A 12 2.18 -8.37 1.41
C ASN A 12 1.68 -9.77 1.81
N GLU A 13 2.56 -10.76 1.95
CA GLU A 13 2.22 -12.08 2.47
C GLU A 13 1.67 -12.04 3.90
N LYS A 14 2.23 -11.17 4.76
CA LYS A 14 1.71 -10.99 6.12
C LYS A 14 0.33 -10.37 6.13
N TYR A 15 0.07 -9.40 5.26
CA TYR A 15 -1.24 -8.81 5.10
C TYR A 15 -2.27 -9.83 4.62
N ASP A 16 -1.89 -10.67 3.66
CA ASP A 16 -2.76 -11.73 3.15
C ASP A 16 -3.12 -12.74 4.25
N LYS A 17 -2.13 -13.20 5.04
CA LYS A 17 -2.36 -14.07 6.21
C LYS A 17 -3.22 -13.43 7.29
N ALA A 18 -3.21 -12.10 7.40
CA ALA A 18 -4.05 -11.35 8.31
C ALA A 18 -5.47 -11.06 7.75
N GLY A 19 -5.80 -11.56 6.56
CA GLY A 19 -7.09 -11.32 5.89
C GLY A 19 -7.23 -9.92 5.29
N ILE A 20 -6.12 -9.19 5.11
CA ILE A 20 -6.11 -7.83 4.56
C ILE A 20 -5.83 -7.91 3.05
N LYS A 21 -6.83 -7.56 2.24
CA LYS A 21 -6.67 -7.42 0.79
C LYS A 21 -5.71 -6.27 0.45
N VAL A 22 -4.58 -6.61 -0.16
CA VAL A 22 -3.59 -5.67 -0.71
C VAL A 22 -3.81 -5.51 -2.22
N LEU A 23 -3.88 -4.26 -2.67
CA LEU A 23 -3.80 -3.88 -4.08
C LEU A 23 -2.37 -3.43 -4.36
N SER A 24 -1.58 -4.28 -5.00
CA SER A 24 -0.18 -4.01 -5.31
C SER A 24 -0.02 -3.17 -6.58
N ILE A 25 0.82 -2.14 -6.51
CA ILE A 25 1.24 -1.32 -7.66
C ILE A 25 2.76 -1.41 -7.86
N PRO A 26 3.26 -1.25 -9.10
CA PRO A 26 4.70 -1.10 -9.34
C PRO A 26 5.23 0.18 -8.68
N GLY A 27 6.42 0.11 -8.09
CA GLY A 27 6.91 1.15 -7.20
C GLY A 27 8.42 1.35 -7.17
N ASP A 28 9.19 0.74 -8.08
CA ASP A 28 10.65 0.67 -7.95
C ASP A 28 11.34 2.04 -7.91
N GLN A 29 10.85 3.00 -8.70
CA GLN A 29 11.39 4.36 -8.72
C GLN A 29 10.80 5.22 -7.59
N LEU A 30 9.49 5.14 -7.35
CA LEU A 30 8.81 5.94 -6.34
C LEU A 30 9.18 5.54 -4.91
N GLY A 31 9.34 4.24 -4.65
CA GLY A 31 9.77 3.70 -3.37
C GLY A 31 11.18 4.15 -2.98
N ARG A 32 12.09 4.34 -3.96
CA ARG A 32 13.42 4.92 -3.74
C ARG A 32 13.37 6.37 -3.26
N GLY A 33 12.31 7.10 -3.63
CA GLY A 33 12.02 8.43 -3.12
C GLY A 33 11.58 8.48 -1.65
N ARG A 34 11.64 7.36 -0.92
CA ARG A 34 11.22 7.21 0.49
C ARG A 34 9.73 7.48 0.72
N GLY A 35 8.90 7.30 -0.31
CA GLY A 35 7.45 7.51 -0.24
C GLY A 35 6.67 6.22 -0.50
N GLY A 36 5.67 5.94 0.34
CA GLY A 36 4.67 4.90 0.11
C GLY A 36 3.37 5.47 -0.49
N ALA A 37 2.41 4.60 -0.81
CA ALA A 37 1.09 5.02 -1.30
C ALA A 37 0.44 6.09 -0.40
N ARG A 38 0.60 5.96 0.92
CA ARG A 38 0.08 6.96 1.87
C ARG A 38 0.80 8.31 1.79
N CYS A 39 2.12 8.32 1.55
CA CYS A 39 2.89 9.55 1.39
C CYS A 39 2.49 10.33 0.13
N MET A 40 1.97 9.64 -0.88
CA MET A 40 1.55 10.21 -2.17
C MET A 40 0.04 10.55 -2.21
N SER A 41 -0.64 10.49 -1.07
CA SER A 41 -2.09 10.70 -0.99
C SER A 41 -2.45 11.69 0.10
N CYS A 42 -3.48 12.51 -0.14
CA CYS A 42 -4.10 13.37 0.86
C CYS A 42 -5.62 13.15 0.81
N PRO A 43 -6.18 12.28 1.66
CA PRO A 43 -7.61 12.01 1.65
C PRO A 43 -8.40 13.27 2.01
N LEU A 44 -9.36 13.65 1.17
CA LEU A 44 -10.23 14.82 1.40
C LEU A 44 -11.52 14.42 2.14
N GLU A 45 -12.06 13.26 1.80
CA GLU A 45 -13.28 12.72 2.36
C GLU A 45 -13.14 11.20 2.53
N ARG A 46 -13.79 10.66 3.54
CA ARG A 46 -13.94 9.22 3.77
C ARG A 46 -15.34 8.97 4.31
N ASP A 47 -15.98 7.93 3.82
CA ASP A 47 -17.23 7.45 4.38
C ASP A 47 -17.05 7.06 5.86
N GLY A 48 -18.15 7.12 6.62
CA GLY A 48 -18.20 6.59 7.98
C GLY A 48 -17.88 5.09 8.03
N ILE A 49 -17.50 4.60 9.21
CA ILE A 49 -17.15 3.20 9.45
C ILE A 49 -18.37 2.40 9.89
#